data_AF-A0AA92NY75-F1
#
_entry.id   AF-A0AA92NY75-F1
#
_cell.length_a   1.000
_cell.length_b   1.000
_cell.length_c   1.000
_cell.angle_alpha   90.00
_cell.angle_beta   90.00
_cell.angle_gamma   90.00
#
_symmetry.space_group_name_H-M   'P 1'
#
loop_
_entity.id
_entity.type
_entity.pdbx_description
1 polymer ?
#
loop_
_entity_poly.entity_id
_entity_poly.type
_entity_poly.pdbx_seq_one_letter_code
_entity_poly.pdbx_strand_id
1 'polypeptide(L)'
;MQERILQCAYHEIETKGVRFTMSDLARRAGVSTKTLYASFPSKEALITKVIEENIEDLRKAEDQILHDPDFDLVEKMRQLLALVPNNFSRTDLRVWYELKRYYPEQWKLIDEFNQQEWEHVRIILEQGVEEGVFRRIQLPILIQMYTGTLNQLIDQQLANQHHVTIGDALDAVIDILLGGIVDSSSSNE
;
A
#
# COMPACT_ATOMS: atom_id res chain seq x y z
N MET A 1 -5.80 -3.28 -25.06
CA MET A 1 -4.77 -4.31 -25.34
C MET A 1 -3.61 -4.20 -24.36
N GLN A 2 -2.94 -3.05 -24.30
CA GLN A 2 -1.86 -2.79 -23.35
C GLN A 2 -2.30 -2.98 -21.89
N GLU A 3 -3.46 -2.46 -21.52
CA GLU A 3 -4.10 -2.65 -20.21
C GLU A 3 -4.31 -4.15 -19.87
N ARG A 4 -4.77 -4.96 -20.83
CA ARG A 4 -4.91 -6.41 -20.63
C ARG A 4 -3.58 -7.10 -20.36
N ILE A 5 -2.52 -6.72 -21.08
CA ILE A 5 -1.17 -7.23 -20.85
C ILE A 5 -0.70 -6.87 -19.44
N LEU A 6 -0.96 -5.64 -19.02
CA LEU A 6 -0.54 -5.11 -17.75
C LEU A 6 -1.28 -5.75 -16.57
N GLN A 7 -2.59 -5.97 -16.71
CA GLN A 7 -3.40 -6.73 -15.75
C GLN A 7 -2.90 -8.18 -15.62
N CYS A 8 -2.57 -8.84 -16.74
CA CYS A 8 -1.93 -10.15 -16.69
C CYS A 8 -0.56 -10.13 -16.00
N ALA A 9 0.22 -9.06 -16.20
CA ALA A 9 1.53 -8.90 -15.57
C ALA A 9 1.40 -8.66 -14.06
N TYR A 10 0.49 -7.78 -13.64
CA TYR A 10 0.16 -7.54 -12.24
C TYR A 10 -0.18 -8.85 -11.53
N HIS A 11 -1.11 -9.62 -12.08
CA HIS A 11 -1.51 -10.91 -11.50
C HIS A 11 -0.36 -11.93 -11.45
N GLU A 12 0.52 -11.97 -12.46
CA GLU A 12 1.71 -12.82 -12.43
C GLU A 12 2.67 -12.43 -11.32
N ILE A 13 2.92 -11.13 -11.15
CA ILE A 13 3.83 -10.60 -10.12
C ILE A 13 3.27 -10.90 -8.73
N GLU A 14 1.98 -10.64 -8.51
CA GLU A 14 1.29 -10.88 -7.23
C GLU A 14 1.32 -12.36 -6.83
N THR A 15 1.08 -13.27 -7.78
CA THR A 15 0.92 -14.71 -7.47
C THR A 15 2.21 -15.53 -7.55
N LYS A 16 3.16 -15.14 -8.40
CA LYS A 16 4.35 -15.94 -8.72
C LYS A 16 5.66 -15.16 -8.60
N GLY A 17 5.59 -13.89 -8.25
CA GLY A 17 6.73 -12.99 -8.25
C GLY A 17 7.23 -12.68 -9.64
N VAL A 18 8.46 -12.18 -9.71
CA VAL A 18 9.04 -11.63 -10.94
C VAL A 18 9.83 -12.67 -11.72
N ARG A 19 9.51 -13.96 -11.62
CA ARG A 19 10.25 -15.03 -12.32
C ARG A 19 9.73 -15.40 -13.70
N PHE A 20 8.57 -14.91 -14.11
CA PHE A 20 7.97 -15.24 -15.41
C PHE A 20 8.80 -14.72 -16.61
N THR A 21 8.65 -15.34 -17.77
CA THR A 21 9.25 -14.83 -19.02
C THR A 21 8.24 -13.97 -19.80
N MET A 22 8.74 -13.06 -20.65
CA MET A 22 7.88 -12.29 -21.56
C MET A 22 7.07 -13.22 -22.49
N SER A 23 7.62 -14.36 -22.90
CA SER A 23 6.88 -15.36 -23.68
C SER A 23 5.74 -16.01 -22.91
N ASP A 24 5.92 -16.33 -21.63
CA ASP A 24 4.85 -16.85 -20.78
C ASP A 24 3.73 -15.84 -20.60
N LEU A 25 4.08 -14.57 -20.39
CA LEU A 25 3.11 -13.49 -20.26
C LEU A 25 2.34 -13.28 -21.56
N ALA A 26 3.02 -13.25 -22.72
CA ALA A 26 2.38 -13.12 -24.02
C ALA A 26 1.33 -14.21 -24.26
N ARG A 27 1.67 -15.47 -23.94
CA ARG A 27 0.75 -16.61 -24.02
C ARG A 27 -0.49 -16.41 -23.14
N ARG A 28 -0.32 -15.94 -21.89
CA ARG A 28 -1.45 -15.70 -20.96
C ARG A 28 -2.32 -14.52 -21.39
N ALA A 29 -1.70 -13.45 -21.87
CA ALA A 29 -2.40 -12.27 -22.36
C ALA A 29 -3.07 -12.48 -23.74
N GLY A 30 -2.87 -13.65 -24.36
CA GLY A 30 -3.43 -14.00 -25.67
C GLY A 30 -2.88 -13.12 -26.80
N VAL A 31 -1.59 -12.78 -26.74
CA VAL A 31 -0.90 -11.94 -27.74
C VAL A 31 0.39 -12.60 -28.21
N SER A 32 0.89 -12.18 -29.38
CA SER A 32 2.21 -12.63 -29.82
C SER A 32 3.33 -11.98 -28.99
N THR A 33 4.46 -12.65 -28.83
CA THR A 33 5.65 -12.07 -28.19
C THR A 33 6.10 -10.78 -28.89
N LYS A 34 5.98 -10.71 -30.22
CA LYS A 34 6.25 -9.48 -30.98
C LYS A 34 5.31 -8.33 -30.59
N THR A 35 4.02 -8.62 -30.40
CA THR A 35 3.02 -7.63 -29.94
C THR A 35 3.33 -7.16 -28.52
N LEU A 36 3.71 -8.09 -27.63
CA LEU A 36 4.09 -7.75 -26.27
C LEU A 36 5.30 -6.80 -26.25
N TYR A 37 6.37 -7.11 -26.98
CA TYR A 37 7.57 -6.27 -27.05
C TYR A 37 7.34 -4.92 -27.73
N ALA A 38 6.33 -4.82 -28.62
CA ALA A 38 5.94 -3.54 -29.19
C ALA A 38 5.27 -2.61 -28.16
N SER A 39 4.57 -3.16 -27.16
CA SER A 39 3.98 -2.38 -26.06
C SER A 39 4.95 -2.17 -24.90
N PHE A 40 5.76 -3.18 -24.58
CA PHE A 40 6.69 -3.18 -23.46
C PHE A 40 8.05 -3.71 -23.95
N PRO A 41 8.99 -2.83 -24.30
CA PRO A 41 10.26 -3.20 -24.94
C PRO A 41 11.14 -4.16 -24.13
N SER A 42 10.94 -4.21 -22.82
CA SER A 42 11.63 -5.14 -21.92
C SER A 42 10.74 -5.50 -20.72
N LYS A 43 11.18 -6.50 -19.95
CA LYS A 43 10.48 -6.89 -18.72
C LYS A 43 10.62 -5.84 -17.64
N GLU A 44 11.76 -5.14 -17.60
CA GLU A 44 12.01 -3.99 -16.74
C GLU A 44 11.00 -2.87 -17.04
N ALA A 45 10.79 -2.52 -18.31
CA ALA A 45 9.81 -1.50 -18.71
C ALA A 45 8.38 -1.89 -18.32
N LEU A 46 8.04 -3.18 -18.44
CA LEU A 46 6.76 -3.71 -17.96
C LEU A 46 6.62 -3.58 -16.44
N ILE A 47 7.63 -4.00 -15.67
CA ILE A 47 7.61 -3.95 -14.20
C ILE A 47 7.52 -2.50 -13.72
N THR A 48 8.31 -1.59 -14.31
CA THR A 48 8.21 -0.14 -14.04
C THR A 48 6.77 0.33 -14.21
N LYS A 49 6.12 -0.02 -15.34
CA LYS A 49 4.76 0.43 -15.60
C LYS A 49 3.74 -0.15 -14.62
N VAL A 50 3.91 -1.40 -14.19
CA VAL A 50 3.06 -2.02 -13.14
C VAL A 50 3.19 -1.25 -11.83
N ILE A 51 4.41 -0.93 -11.41
CA ILE A 51 4.66 -0.19 -10.17
C ILE A 51 4.07 1.23 -10.25
N GLU A 52 4.30 1.93 -11.36
CA GLU A 52 3.77 3.28 -11.58
C GLU A 52 2.23 3.31 -11.52
N GLU A 53 1.55 2.37 -12.18
CA GLU A 53 0.08 2.32 -12.12
C GLU A 53 -0.43 1.98 -10.73
N ASN A 54 0.23 1.07 -10.01
CA ASN A 54 -0.14 0.79 -8.63
C ASN A 54 0.02 2.03 -7.74
N ILE A 55 1.16 2.72 -7.81
CA ILE A 55 1.38 3.99 -7.10
C ILE A 55 0.32 5.04 -7.47
N GLU A 56 -0.04 5.13 -8.76
CA GLU A 56 -1.06 6.07 -9.22
C GLU A 56 -2.46 5.75 -8.65
N ASP A 57 -2.82 4.47 -8.60
CA ASP A 57 -4.10 4.02 -8.02
C ASP A 57 -4.16 4.29 -6.51
N LEU A 58 -3.05 4.09 -5.80
CA LEU A 58 -2.92 4.43 -4.38
C LEU A 58 -3.11 5.94 -4.17
N ARG A 59 -2.40 6.76 -4.95
CA ARG A 59 -2.53 8.23 -4.87
C ARG A 59 -3.94 8.70 -5.15
N LYS A 60 -4.66 8.07 -6.09
CA LYS A 60 -6.07 8.36 -6.36
C LYS A 60 -6.96 8.00 -5.17
N ALA A 61 -6.72 6.86 -4.53
CA ALA A 61 -7.47 6.47 -3.34
C ALA A 61 -7.21 7.42 -2.16
N GLU A 62 -5.95 7.82 -1.93
CA GLU A 62 -5.61 8.86 -0.95
C GLU A 62 -6.31 10.18 -1.24
N ASP A 63 -6.25 10.65 -2.49
CA ASP A 63 -6.86 11.91 -2.90
C ASP A 63 -8.38 11.91 -2.69
N GLN A 64 -9.04 10.78 -2.98
CA GLN A 64 -10.46 10.57 -2.71
C GLN A 64 -10.76 10.68 -1.21
N ILE A 65 -9.98 10.04 -0.35
CA ILE A 65 -10.16 10.10 1.11
C ILE A 65 -9.98 11.55 1.62
N LEU A 66 -8.94 12.24 1.16
CA LEU A 66 -8.61 13.59 1.62
C LEU A 66 -9.68 14.63 1.23
N HIS A 67 -10.26 14.48 0.05
CA HIS A 67 -11.25 15.41 -0.50
C HIS A 67 -12.70 14.96 -0.30
N ASP A 68 -12.94 13.82 0.34
CA ASP A 68 -14.28 13.39 0.68
C ASP A 68 -14.90 14.36 1.72
N PRO A 69 -16.03 15.02 1.38
CA PRO A 69 -16.70 15.93 2.30
C PRO A 69 -17.47 15.20 3.41
N ASP A 70 -17.74 13.91 3.27
CA ASP A 70 -18.47 13.11 4.26
C ASP A 70 -17.54 12.60 5.37
N PHE A 71 -16.22 12.69 5.20
CA PHE A 71 -15.24 12.29 6.21
C PHE A 71 -14.76 13.47 7.07
N ASP A 72 -14.89 13.32 8.38
CA ASP A 72 -14.19 14.17 9.35
C ASP A 72 -12.70 13.79 9.45
N LEU A 73 -11.94 14.53 10.26
CA LEU A 73 -10.50 14.29 10.40
C LEU A 73 -10.17 12.90 10.97
N VAL A 74 -11.01 12.37 11.87
CA VAL A 74 -10.81 11.05 12.48
C VAL A 74 -11.01 9.96 11.42
N GLU A 75 -12.07 10.08 10.62
CA GLU A 75 -12.37 9.14 9.54
C GLU A 75 -11.34 9.22 8.42
N LYS A 76 -10.89 10.43 8.04
CA LYS A 76 -9.77 10.59 7.09
C LYS A 76 -8.52 9.88 7.58
N MET A 77 -8.16 10.06 8.86
CA MET A 77 -7.02 9.37 9.47
C MET A 77 -7.22 7.85 9.45
N ARG A 78 -8.41 7.35 9.80
CA ARG A 78 -8.77 5.93 9.78
C ARG A 78 -8.58 5.34 8.38
N GLN A 79 -9.13 5.98 7.36
CA GLN A 79 -9.08 5.52 5.97
C GLN A 79 -7.65 5.55 5.42
N LEU A 80 -6.86 6.59 5.71
CA LEU A 80 -5.44 6.64 5.34
C LEU A 80 -4.65 5.48 5.98
N LEU A 81 -4.85 5.24 7.28
CA LEU A 81 -4.22 4.10 7.98
C LEU A 81 -4.78 2.75 7.52
N ALA A 82 -5.97 2.68 6.93
CA ALA A 82 -6.51 1.45 6.34
C ALA A 82 -6.01 1.20 4.91
N LEU A 83 -5.44 2.23 4.26
CA LEU A 83 -4.92 2.13 2.89
C LEU A 83 -3.53 1.49 2.84
N VAL A 84 -2.64 1.84 3.78
CA VAL A 84 -1.26 1.34 3.86
C VAL A 84 -1.15 -0.20 3.84
N PRO A 85 -1.98 -0.97 4.58
CA PRO A 85 -1.91 -2.43 4.59
C PRO A 85 -2.34 -3.07 3.26
N ASN A 86 -3.19 -2.41 2.47
CA ASN A 86 -3.64 -2.98 1.19
C ASN A 86 -2.49 -3.16 0.20
N ASN A 87 -1.39 -2.45 0.38
CA ASN A 87 -0.19 -2.56 -0.45
C ASN A 87 0.72 -3.68 0.05
N PHE A 88 0.96 -3.74 1.37
CA PHE A 88 1.85 -4.70 2.00
C PHE A 88 1.25 -6.10 2.16
N SER A 89 -0.06 -6.22 2.38
CA SER A 89 -0.71 -7.51 2.70
C SER A 89 -1.11 -8.35 1.47
N ARG A 90 -1.31 -7.71 0.31
CA ARG A 90 -1.76 -8.41 -0.91
C ARG A 90 -0.61 -9.05 -1.69
N THR A 91 0.60 -8.52 -1.53
CA THR A 91 1.80 -8.98 -2.22
C THR A 91 2.66 -9.82 -1.28
N ASP A 92 2.87 -11.11 -1.60
CA ASP A 92 3.74 -12.01 -0.83
C ASP A 92 5.12 -11.36 -0.60
N LEU A 93 5.62 -11.36 0.63
CA LEU A 93 6.95 -10.85 1.03
C LEU A 93 8.09 -11.32 0.10
N ARG A 94 7.93 -12.50 -0.50
CA ARG A 94 8.85 -13.04 -1.51
C ARG A 94 8.93 -12.16 -2.75
N VAL A 95 7.81 -11.61 -3.22
CA VAL A 95 7.75 -10.74 -4.40
C VAL A 95 8.55 -9.47 -4.14
N TRP A 96 8.40 -8.86 -2.96
CA TRP A 96 9.18 -7.69 -2.57
C TRP A 96 10.68 -7.99 -2.52
N TYR A 97 11.07 -9.12 -1.92
CA TYR A 97 12.47 -9.55 -1.90
C TYR A 97 13.04 -9.77 -3.31
N GLU A 98 12.27 -10.41 -4.20
CA GLU A 98 12.68 -10.63 -5.58
C GLU A 98 12.78 -9.33 -6.38
N LEU A 99 11.82 -8.41 -6.24
CA LEU A 99 11.88 -7.08 -6.86
C LEU A 99 13.12 -6.34 -6.38
N LYS A 100 13.36 -6.26 -5.07
CA LYS A 100 14.53 -5.58 -4.52
C LYS A 100 15.85 -6.19 -4.98
N ARG A 101 15.91 -7.53 -5.11
CA ARG A 101 17.12 -8.26 -5.50
C ARG A 101 17.42 -8.20 -7.00
N TYR A 102 16.40 -8.37 -7.84
CA TYR A 102 16.57 -8.53 -9.29
C TYR A 102 16.26 -7.25 -10.09
N TYR A 103 15.50 -6.33 -9.51
CA TYR A 103 15.04 -5.10 -10.14
C TYR A 103 15.25 -3.88 -9.21
N PRO A 104 16.50 -3.62 -8.75
CA PRO A 104 16.77 -2.57 -7.75
C PRO A 104 16.46 -1.15 -8.25
N GLU A 105 16.53 -0.89 -9.55
CA GLU A 105 16.16 0.42 -10.11
C GLU A 105 14.64 0.64 -10.07
N GLN A 106 13.85 -0.39 -10.34
CA GLN A 106 12.40 -0.35 -10.20
C GLN A 106 11.98 -0.25 -8.74
N TRP A 107 12.72 -0.92 -7.85
CA TRP A 107 12.51 -0.85 -6.41
C TRP A 107 12.65 0.58 -5.86
N LYS A 108 13.52 1.42 -6.45
CA LYS A 108 13.65 2.82 -6.02
C LYS A 108 12.34 3.60 -6.10
N LEU A 109 11.50 3.33 -7.10
CA LEU A 109 10.18 3.98 -7.24
C LEU A 109 9.28 3.67 -6.04
N ILE A 110 9.35 2.43 -5.55
CA ILE A 110 8.62 1.96 -4.37
C ILE A 110 9.20 2.61 -3.11
N ASP A 111 10.52 2.61 -2.95
CA ASP A 111 11.18 3.24 -1.79
C ASP A 111 10.88 4.74 -1.72
N GLU A 112 10.92 5.44 -2.85
CA GLU A 112 10.59 6.88 -2.94
C GLU A 112 9.13 7.14 -2.59
N PHE A 113 8.22 6.31 -3.08
CA PHE A 113 6.80 6.39 -2.72
C PHE A 113 6.58 6.14 -1.23
N ASN A 114 7.17 5.09 -0.66
CA ASN A 114 7.06 4.77 0.77
C ASN A 114 7.64 5.85 1.68
N GLN A 115 8.65 6.61 1.22
CA GLN A 115 9.18 7.76 1.95
C GLN A 115 8.19 8.93 2.00
N GLN A 116 7.28 9.01 1.03
CA GLN A 116 6.28 10.07 0.90
C GLN A 116 4.91 9.68 1.48
N GLU A 117 4.61 8.39 1.66
CA GLU A 117 3.29 7.90 2.11
C GLU A 117 2.81 8.57 3.42
N TRP A 118 3.72 8.91 4.32
CA TRP A 118 3.35 9.47 5.64
C TRP A 118 3.05 10.98 5.62
N GLU A 119 3.21 11.64 4.48
CA GLU A 119 3.03 13.08 4.38
C GLU A 119 1.56 13.50 4.56
N HIS A 120 0.62 12.76 3.95
CA HIS A 120 -0.81 13.03 4.13
C HIS A 120 -1.28 12.73 5.56
N VAL A 121 -0.74 11.67 6.18
CA VAL A 121 -0.97 11.37 7.60
C VAL A 121 -0.46 12.51 8.48
N ARG A 122 0.73 13.06 8.17
CA ARG A 122 1.30 14.21 8.89
C ARG A 122 0.40 15.44 8.79
N ILE A 123 -0.09 15.77 7.59
CA ILE A 123 -0.96 16.93 7.36
C ILE A 123 -2.26 16.81 8.15
N ILE A 124 -2.94 15.66 8.08
CA ILE A 124 -4.20 15.42 8.82
C ILE A 124 -3.96 15.46 10.33
N LEU A 125 -2.83 14.90 10.80
CA LEU A 125 -2.47 14.94 12.22
C LEU A 125 -2.24 16.37 12.70
N GLU A 126 -1.48 17.17 11.96
CA GLU A 126 -1.20 18.57 12.30
C GLU A 126 -2.47 19.41 12.32
N GLN A 127 -3.32 19.27 11.30
CA GLN A 127 -4.62 19.94 11.25
C GLN A 127 -5.49 19.56 12.46
N GLY A 128 -5.62 18.27 12.77
CA GLY A 128 -6.45 17.86 13.91
C GLY A 128 -5.87 18.25 15.26
N VAL A 129 -4.55 18.45 15.38
CA VAL A 129 -3.94 19.03 16.59
C VAL A 129 -4.29 20.52 16.72
N GLU A 130 -4.28 21.26 15.61
CA GLU A 130 -4.68 22.68 15.60
C GLU A 130 -6.18 22.86 15.92
N GLU A 131 -7.02 21.96 15.41
CA GLU A 131 -8.47 21.96 15.63
C GLU A 131 -8.90 21.32 16.97
N GLY A 132 -7.96 20.76 17.74
CA GLY A 132 -8.23 20.12 19.03
C GLY A 132 -8.92 18.75 18.93
N VAL A 133 -8.96 18.16 17.74
CA VAL A 133 -9.48 16.81 17.48
C VAL A 133 -8.47 15.73 17.89
N PHE A 134 -7.18 15.99 17.65
CA PHE A 134 -6.08 15.10 18.02
C PHE A 134 -5.21 15.73 19.09
N ARG A 135 -4.72 14.90 20.02
CA ARG A 135 -3.66 15.34 20.92
C ARG A 135 -2.31 15.37 20.18
N ARG A 136 -1.40 16.23 20.63
CA ARG A 136 -0.05 16.29 20.08
C ARG A 136 0.72 14.98 20.39
N ILE A 137 1.24 14.35 19.33
CA ILE A 137 2.05 13.11 19.42
C ILE A 137 3.33 13.22 18.61
N GLN A 138 4.24 12.27 18.83
CA GLN A 138 5.43 12.10 17.99
C GLN A 138 5.07 11.19 16.81
N LEU A 139 4.85 11.77 15.62
CA LEU A 139 4.52 11.01 14.41
C LEU A 139 5.49 9.84 14.13
N PRO A 140 6.83 9.98 14.29
CA PRO A 140 7.74 8.86 14.10
C PRO A 140 7.45 7.64 15.00
N ILE A 141 6.96 7.86 16.22
CA ILE A 141 6.58 6.79 17.14
C ILE A 141 5.30 6.10 16.67
N LEU A 142 4.30 6.88 16.22
CA LEU A 142 3.06 6.33 15.65
C LEU A 142 3.37 5.44 14.45
N ILE A 143 4.22 5.92 13.52
CA ILE A 143 4.65 5.16 12.34
C ILE A 143 5.35 3.87 12.76
N GLN A 144 6.27 3.94 13.72
CA GLN A 144 7.00 2.76 14.20
C GLN A 144 6.08 1.73 14.87
N MET A 145 5.13 2.17 15.69
CA MET A 145 4.15 1.29 16.34
C MET A 145 3.22 0.64 15.31
N TYR A 146 2.70 1.43 14.38
CA TYR A 146 1.82 0.97 13.32
C TYR A 146 2.53 -0.05 12.43
N THR A 147 3.64 0.34 11.78
CA THR A 147 4.36 -0.54 10.84
C THR A 147 4.95 -1.77 11.54
N GLY A 148 5.46 -1.64 12.77
CA GLY A 148 5.97 -2.77 13.55
C GLY A 148 4.89 -3.80 13.88
N THR A 149 3.70 -3.33 14.27
CA THR A 149 2.56 -4.22 14.57
C THR A 149 2.06 -4.89 13.30
N LEU A 150 1.95 -4.14 12.19
CA LEU A 150 1.55 -4.70 10.90
C LEU A 150 2.47 -5.83 10.43
N ASN A 151 3.79 -5.58 10.44
CA ASN A 151 4.77 -6.58 10.03
C ASN A 151 4.65 -7.85 10.86
N GLN A 152 4.49 -7.71 12.18
CA GLN A 152 4.32 -8.85 13.08
C GLN A 152 3.03 -9.63 12.78
N LEU A 153 1.91 -8.95 12.52
CA LEU A 153 0.64 -9.59 12.18
C LEU A 153 0.72 -10.35 10.86
N ILE A 154 1.35 -9.76 9.84
CA ILE A 154 1.58 -10.40 8.53
C ILE A 154 2.45 -11.65 8.70
N ASP A 155 3.57 -11.54 9.41
CA ASP A 155 4.49 -12.66 9.66
C ASP A 155 3.79 -13.81 10.40
N GLN A 156 2.98 -13.49 11.40
CA GLN A 156 2.24 -14.49 12.16
C GLN A 156 1.12 -15.17 11.36
N GLN A 157 0.45 -14.43 10.47
CA GLN A 157 -0.55 -15.01 9.56
C GLN A 157 0.10 -15.97 8.56
N LEU A 158 1.23 -15.59 7.97
CA LEU A 158 2.01 -16.46 7.08
C LEU A 158 2.50 -17.74 7.80
N ALA A 159 2.76 -17.64 9.10
CA ALA A 159 3.13 -18.77 9.94
C ALA A 159 1.94 -19.66 10.37
N ASN A 160 0.70 -19.36 9.95
CA ASN A 160 -0.55 -20.00 10.41
C ASN A 160 -0.71 -20.02 11.94
N GLN A 161 -0.26 -18.97 12.62
CA GLN A 161 -0.24 -18.93 14.10
C GLN A 161 -1.49 -18.27 14.72
N HIS A 162 -2.42 -17.73 13.93
CA HIS A 162 -3.64 -17.08 14.42
C HIS A 162 -4.90 -17.49 13.67
N HIS A 163 -6.05 -17.27 14.33
CA HIS A 163 -7.39 -17.51 13.79
C HIS A 163 -8.09 -16.22 13.32
N VAL A 164 -7.44 -15.06 13.46
CA VAL A 164 -7.99 -13.74 13.11
C VAL A 164 -7.57 -13.38 11.68
N THR A 165 -8.45 -12.74 10.91
CA THR A 165 -8.09 -12.28 9.56
C THR A 165 -7.17 -11.06 9.65
N ILE A 166 -6.39 -10.80 8.59
CA ILE A 166 -5.56 -9.59 8.53
C ILE A 166 -6.44 -8.34 8.63
N GLY A 167 -7.59 -8.32 7.97
CA GLY A 167 -8.54 -7.19 8.03
C GLY A 167 -8.99 -6.88 9.45
N ASP A 168 -9.47 -7.89 10.19
CA ASP A 168 -9.93 -7.69 11.56
C ASP A 168 -8.79 -7.21 12.50
N ALA A 169 -7.59 -7.73 12.29
CA ALA A 169 -6.42 -7.31 13.06
C ALA A 169 -6.00 -5.87 12.74
N LEU A 170 -6.10 -5.45 11.48
CA LEU A 170 -5.85 -4.08 11.03
C LEU A 170 -6.85 -3.11 11.66
N ASP A 171 -8.13 -3.43 11.59
CA ASP A 171 -9.18 -2.59 12.18
C ASP A 171 -8.96 -2.41 13.68
N ALA A 172 -8.60 -3.48 14.40
CA ALA A 172 -8.28 -3.41 15.81
C ALA A 172 -7.04 -2.54 16.12
N VAL A 173 -5.99 -2.63 15.30
CA VAL A 173 -4.78 -1.80 15.46
C VAL A 173 -5.11 -0.33 15.23
N ILE A 174 -5.84 -0.02 14.16
CA ILE A 174 -6.25 1.35 13.84
C ILE A 174 -7.13 1.89 14.96
N ASP A 175 -8.09 1.11 15.46
CA ASP A 175 -8.96 1.52 16.57
C ASP A 175 -8.18 1.85 17.85
N ILE A 176 -7.24 0.98 18.26
CA ILE A 176 -6.40 1.20 19.44
C ILE A 176 -5.52 2.45 19.27
N LEU A 177 -4.92 2.64 18.08
CA LEU A 177 -4.09 3.80 17.81
C LEU A 177 -4.91 5.09 17.77
N LEU A 178 -6.06 5.09 17.09
CA LEU A 178 -6.95 6.24 17.00
C LEU A 178 -7.53 6.61 18.37
N GLY A 179 -8.05 5.65 19.13
CA GLY A 179 -8.51 5.87 20.50
C GLY A 179 -7.40 6.39 21.43
N GLY A 180 -6.15 6.07 21.11
CA GLY A 180 -4.98 6.61 21.80
C GLY A 180 -4.60 8.03 21.40
N ILE A 181 -5.07 8.59 20.27
CA ILE A 181 -4.68 9.93 19.77
C ILE A 181 -5.83 10.94 19.71
N VAL A 182 -7.08 10.49 19.64
CA VAL A 182 -8.26 11.36 19.71
C VAL A 182 -8.28 12.06 21.07
N ASP A 183 -8.50 13.37 21.08
CA ASP A 183 -8.56 14.12 22.33
C ASP A 183 -9.89 13.86 23.05
N SER A 184 -9.79 13.22 24.22
CA SER A 184 -10.92 12.91 25.11
C SER A 184 -11.68 14.14 25.62
N SER A 185 -11.16 15.35 25.45
CA SER A 185 -11.83 16.58 25.83
C SER A 185 -12.90 17.07 24.83
N SER A 186 -12.92 16.51 23.62
CA SER A 186 -13.90 16.85 22.56
C SER A 186 -15.22 16.07 22.64
N SER A 187 -15.30 15.02 23.47
CA SER A 187 -16.50 14.17 23.61
C SER A 187 -17.45 14.58 24.74
N ASN A 188 -17.22 15.73 25.38
CA ASN A 188 -18.08 16.29 26.43
C ASN A 188 -18.72 17.61 25.97
N GLU A 189 -19.63 17.55 25.00
CA GLU A 189 -20.69 18.56 24.81
C GLU A 189 -22.03 17.86 24.57
#